data_AF-A0A959XZ12-F1
#
_entry.id   AF-A0A959XZ12-F1
#
_cell.length_a   1.000
_cell.length_b   1.000
_cell.length_c   1.000
_cell.angle_alpha   90.00
_cell.angle_beta   90.00
_cell.angle_gamma   90.00
#
_symmetry.space_group_name_H-M   'P 1'
#
loop_
_entity.id
_entity.type
_entity.pdbx_description
1 polymer ?
#
loop_
_entity_poly.entity_id
_entity_poly.type
_entity_poly.pdbx_seq_one_letter_code
_entity_poly.pdbx_strand_id
1 'polypeptide(L)'
;MNFPGETDALEPNSEFVFPPKPEMQAAKPNAWLKSILSLAAYLVLGYFLFKRWEWLLLITAIIIIHELGHFLAMKFFRYNDLGIFFIPLLGAYVSGTKREVSQKESAIILLAGPLPGIIAGIIMYLLWVNNPQLNIAGVSFYTVSLFFIILNLFNLLPVYPLDGGQLLNRVFFNEENWLSKGFIFLSILALCWLAWKSNFPVLFIFPAFMLLRLIGEGRINHIEKRIEEENINTDCEYADLPDEDYWRIRNILIEEYPSFKDVSPSPPYEYSHKEDKIMEMVKTLLHRHLIQDVSVAGKILVFIIWALALASPWLIDMDMSFFRRYSL
;
A
#
# COMPACT_ATOMS: atom_id res chain seq x y z
N MET A 1 -0.79 57.24 -62.27
CA MET A 1 0.01 56.52 -61.27
C MET A 1 -0.96 55.77 -60.38
N ASN A 2 -1.09 54.45 -60.60
CA ASN A 2 -1.94 53.58 -59.80
C ASN A 2 -1.12 53.05 -58.61
N PHE A 3 -1.67 53.16 -57.40
CA PHE A 3 -1.30 52.31 -56.26
C PHE A 3 -2.00 50.95 -56.42
N PRO A 4 -1.31 49.87 -56.03
CA PRO A 4 -1.69 49.15 -54.80
C PRO A 4 -0.41 48.76 -54.00
N GLY A 5 -0.41 48.56 -52.69
CA GLY A 5 -1.42 47.97 -51.84
C GLY A 5 -1.02 46.53 -51.51
N GLU A 6 -0.09 46.35 -50.57
CA GLU A 6 0.14 45.08 -49.86
C GLU A 6 0.39 45.43 -48.40
N THR A 7 -0.71 45.40 -47.64
CA THR A 7 -0.67 45.24 -46.19
C THR A 7 -0.20 43.81 -45.94
N ASP A 8 0.98 43.64 -45.33
CA ASP A 8 1.42 42.39 -44.75
C ASP A 8 0.31 41.85 -43.85
N ALA A 9 -0.37 40.82 -44.33
CA ALA A 9 -1.30 40.05 -43.52
C ALA A 9 -0.49 39.41 -42.40
N LEU A 10 -0.77 39.82 -41.16
CA LEU A 10 -0.34 39.11 -39.96
C LEU A 10 -0.64 37.62 -40.16
N GLU A 11 0.40 36.79 -40.17
CA GLU A 11 0.25 35.35 -40.19
C GLU A 11 -0.71 34.95 -39.06
N PRO A 12 -1.73 34.13 -39.34
CA PRO A 12 -2.66 33.68 -38.31
C PRO A 12 -1.87 32.90 -37.27
N ASN A 13 -1.93 33.34 -36.01
CA ASN A 13 -1.41 32.68 -34.80
C ASN A 13 -0.95 31.25 -35.04
N SER A 14 0.36 31.04 -35.23
CA SER A 14 0.92 29.70 -35.12
C SER A 14 0.67 29.24 -33.69
N GLU A 15 -0.33 28.39 -33.49
CA GLU A 15 -0.60 27.76 -32.20
C GLU A 15 0.71 27.14 -31.72
N PHE A 16 1.19 27.58 -30.55
CA PHE A 16 2.43 27.09 -30.00
C PHE A 16 2.29 25.58 -29.76
N VAL A 17 3.06 24.77 -30.49
CA VAL A 17 3.03 23.32 -30.36
C VAL A 17 3.98 22.93 -29.23
N PHE A 18 3.42 22.37 -28.15
CA PHE A 18 4.22 21.85 -27.04
C PHE A 18 5.06 20.65 -27.50
N PRO A 19 6.30 20.49 -27.01
CA PRO A 19 7.04 19.25 -27.21
C PRO A 19 6.26 18.07 -26.62
N PRO A 20 6.38 16.88 -27.23
CA PRO A 20 5.67 15.70 -26.75
C PRO A 20 6.04 15.41 -25.28
N LYS A 21 5.11 14.88 -24.49
CA LYS A 21 5.44 14.34 -23.18
C LYS A 21 6.38 13.13 -23.32
N PRO A 22 7.25 12.86 -22.34
CA PRO A 22 8.18 11.74 -22.42
C PRO A 22 7.42 10.41 -22.37
N GLU A 23 7.83 9.47 -23.23
CA GLU A 23 7.45 8.07 -23.16
C GLU A 23 8.44 7.31 -22.27
N MET A 24 7.93 6.32 -21.52
CA MET A 24 8.74 5.59 -20.54
C MET A 24 9.76 4.67 -21.23
N GLN A 25 11.03 5.08 -21.25
CA GLN A 25 12.13 4.28 -21.83
C GLN A 25 12.76 3.30 -20.81
N ALA A 26 12.43 3.41 -19.53
CA ALA A 26 13.07 2.61 -18.49
C ALA A 26 12.59 1.14 -18.51
N ALA A 27 13.55 0.22 -18.62
CA ALA A 27 13.30 -1.20 -18.39
C ALA A 27 12.71 -1.38 -16.98
N LYS A 28 11.44 -1.81 -16.87
CA LYS A 28 10.85 -2.16 -15.58
C LYS A 28 11.76 -3.22 -14.94
N PRO A 29 12.44 -2.94 -13.81
CA PRO A 29 13.31 -3.91 -13.18
C PRO A 29 12.48 -5.14 -12.82
N ASN A 30 13.00 -6.33 -13.12
CA ASN A 30 12.24 -7.57 -13.03
C ASN A 30 11.68 -7.75 -11.61
N ALA A 31 10.36 -7.61 -11.45
CA ALA A 31 9.69 -7.63 -10.15
C ALA A 31 10.01 -8.92 -9.38
N TRP A 32 10.10 -10.04 -10.10
CA TRP A 32 10.50 -11.34 -9.54
C TRP A 32 11.90 -11.33 -8.93
N LEU A 33 12.87 -10.69 -9.59
CA LEU A 33 14.23 -10.58 -9.06
C LEU A 33 14.23 -9.79 -7.75
N LYS A 34 13.52 -8.66 -7.71
CA LYS A 34 13.38 -7.86 -6.49
C LYS A 34 12.69 -8.64 -5.37
N SER A 35 11.63 -9.40 -5.67
CA SER A 35 10.96 -10.28 -4.72
C SER A 35 11.93 -11.31 -4.13
N ILE A 36 12.67 -12.02 -4.97
CA ILE A 36 13.66 -13.04 -4.55
C ILE A 36 14.77 -12.41 -3.70
N LEU A 37 15.34 -11.29 -4.14
CA LEU A 37 16.38 -10.58 -3.38
C LEU A 37 15.86 -10.09 -2.03
N SER A 38 14.63 -9.56 -1.97
CA SER A 38 14.01 -9.11 -0.73
C SER A 38 13.77 -10.27 0.26
N LEU A 39 13.30 -11.42 -0.25
CA LEU A 39 13.12 -12.64 0.55
C LEU A 39 14.46 -13.16 1.08
N ALA A 40 15.50 -13.19 0.23
CA ALA A 40 16.83 -13.60 0.64
C ALA A 40 17.39 -12.69 1.75
N ALA A 41 17.26 -11.37 1.59
CA ALA A 41 17.67 -10.41 2.62
C ALA A 41 16.89 -10.60 3.93
N TYR A 42 15.57 -10.79 3.84
CA TYR A 42 14.71 -11.08 4.99
C TYR A 42 15.16 -12.34 5.75
N LEU A 43 15.43 -13.44 5.04
CA LEU A 43 15.85 -14.71 5.63
C LEU A 43 17.25 -14.61 6.26
N VAL A 44 18.20 -13.98 5.57
CA VAL A 44 19.58 -13.82 6.07
C VAL A 44 19.59 -12.98 7.35
N LEU A 45 18.96 -11.80 7.32
CA LEU A 45 18.91 -10.91 8.49
C LEU A 45 18.10 -11.52 9.63
N GLY A 46 16.97 -12.17 9.32
CA GLY A 46 16.17 -12.89 10.30
C GLY A 46 16.98 -14.00 10.99
N TYR A 47 17.77 -14.76 10.22
CA TYR A 47 18.61 -15.81 10.81
C TYR A 47 19.66 -15.24 11.77
N PHE A 48 20.32 -14.14 11.43
CA PHE A 48 21.32 -13.52 12.30
C PHE A 48 20.74 -13.03 13.64
N LEU A 49 19.47 -12.62 13.66
CA LEU A 49 18.79 -12.19 14.89
C LEU A 49 18.23 -13.34 15.72
N PHE A 50 17.47 -14.24 15.09
CA PHE A 50 16.73 -15.28 15.81
C PHE A 50 17.56 -16.55 16.06
N LYS A 51 18.56 -16.83 15.21
CA LYS A 51 19.42 -18.02 15.26
C LYS A 51 18.67 -19.36 15.35
N ARG A 52 17.41 -19.40 14.91
CA ARG A 52 16.56 -20.60 14.91
C ARG A 52 15.80 -20.71 13.59
N TRP A 53 16.23 -21.64 12.75
CA TRP A 53 15.70 -21.79 11.38
C TRP A 53 14.24 -22.25 11.38
N GLU A 54 13.83 -23.10 12.32
CA GLU A 54 12.49 -23.69 12.35
C GLU A 54 11.40 -22.62 12.48
N TRP A 55 11.61 -21.69 13.42
CA TRP A 55 10.68 -20.57 13.66
C TRP A 55 10.70 -19.56 12.52
N LEU A 56 11.89 -19.25 11.98
CA LEU A 56 12.02 -18.34 10.86
C LEU A 56 11.26 -18.88 9.65
N LEU A 57 11.43 -20.15 9.31
CA LEU A 57 10.75 -20.79 8.18
C LEU A 57 9.23 -20.89 8.41
N LEU A 58 8.79 -21.22 9.63
CA LEU A 58 7.37 -21.25 9.98
C LEU A 58 6.71 -19.88 9.80
N ILE A 59 7.29 -18.82 10.39
CA ILE A 59 6.78 -17.45 10.28
C ILE A 59 6.79 -17.00 8.82
N THR A 60 7.87 -17.29 8.08
CA THR A 60 7.97 -16.95 6.65
C THR A 60 6.88 -17.63 5.84
N ALA A 61 6.59 -18.91 6.10
CA ALA A 61 5.54 -19.64 5.41
C ALA A 61 4.16 -19.04 5.67
N ILE A 62 3.88 -18.64 6.92
CA ILE A 62 2.61 -17.99 7.29
C ILE A 62 2.48 -16.63 6.59
N ILE A 63 3.55 -15.82 6.58
CA ILE A 63 3.57 -14.53 5.87
C ILE A 63 3.35 -14.74 4.37
N ILE A 64 4.02 -15.72 3.75
CA ILE A 64 3.82 -16.03 2.33
C ILE A 64 2.36 -16.39 2.04
N ILE A 65 1.74 -17.25 2.86
CA ILE A 65 0.35 -17.65 2.66
C ILE A 65 -0.59 -16.45 2.81
N HIS A 66 -0.32 -15.59 3.80
CA HIS A 66 -1.05 -14.35 4.03
C HIS A 66 -0.94 -13.39 2.83
N GLU A 67 0.27 -13.05 2.39
CA GLU A 67 0.47 -12.17 1.23
C GLU A 67 -0.05 -12.77 -0.07
N LEU A 68 0.01 -14.09 -0.22
CA LEU A 68 -0.55 -14.77 -1.38
C LEU A 68 -2.07 -14.57 -1.45
N GLY A 69 -2.75 -14.51 -0.30
CA GLY A 69 -4.16 -14.15 -0.21
C GLY A 69 -4.46 -12.77 -0.79
N HIS A 70 -3.70 -11.75 -0.37
CA HIS A 70 -3.79 -10.40 -0.95
C HIS A 70 -3.47 -10.41 -2.46
N PHE A 71 -2.39 -11.08 -2.87
CA PHE A 71 -1.96 -11.15 -4.25
C PHE A 71 -3.02 -11.77 -5.15
N LEU A 72 -3.61 -12.90 -4.73
CA LEU A 72 -4.65 -13.57 -5.51
C LEU A 72 -5.92 -12.73 -5.60
N ALA A 73 -6.32 -12.04 -4.53
CA ALA A 73 -7.45 -11.13 -4.56
C ALA A 73 -7.20 -9.93 -5.49
N MET A 74 -6.02 -9.29 -5.41
CA MET A 74 -5.67 -8.19 -6.32
C MET A 74 -5.61 -8.66 -7.78
N LYS A 75 -5.09 -9.86 -8.03
CA LYS A 75 -5.07 -10.47 -9.37
C LYS A 75 -6.49 -10.73 -9.89
N PHE A 76 -7.39 -11.22 -9.03
CA PHE A 76 -8.79 -11.42 -9.37
C PHE A 76 -9.49 -10.10 -9.76
N PHE A 77 -9.19 -9.01 -9.03
CA PHE A 77 -9.70 -7.66 -9.33
C PHE A 77 -8.90 -6.89 -10.39
N ARG A 78 -8.02 -7.58 -11.14
CA ARG A 78 -7.26 -7.05 -12.29
C ARG A 78 -6.35 -5.86 -11.96
N TYR A 79 -5.68 -5.90 -10.80
CA TYR A 79 -4.59 -4.97 -10.52
C TYR A 79 -3.40 -5.25 -11.43
N ASN A 80 -2.70 -4.20 -11.84
CA ASN A 80 -1.50 -4.22 -12.65
C ASN A 80 -0.23 -4.16 -11.78
N ASP A 81 0.91 -4.48 -12.38
CA ASP A 81 2.23 -4.37 -11.74
C ASP A 81 2.33 -5.08 -10.37
N LEU A 82 1.73 -6.27 -10.30
CA LEU A 82 1.67 -7.07 -9.09
C LEU A 82 3.04 -7.62 -8.69
N GLY A 83 3.38 -7.49 -7.40
CA GLY A 83 4.61 -8.01 -6.82
C GLY A 83 4.49 -8.22 -5.32
N ILE A 84 5.25 -9.18 -4.78
CA ILE A 84 5.34 -9.44 -3.34
C ILE A 84 6.74 -9.06 -2.89
N PHE A 85 6.86 -8.22 -1.86
CA PHE A 85 8.15 -7.75 -1.37
C PHE A 85 8.28 -7.99 0.13
N PHE A 86 9.44 -8.49 0.53
CA PHE A 86 9.75 -8.74 1.93
C PHE A 86 10.53 -7.57 2.50
N ILE A 87 10.09 -7.08 3.65
CA ILE A 87 10.78 -6.05 4.41
C ILE A 87 11.47 -6.77 5.59
N PRO A 88 12.81 -6.80 5.62
CA PRO A 88 13.54 -7.44 6.70
C PRO A 88 13.03 -7.01 8.07
N LEU A 89 12.80 -7.98 8.95
CA LEU A 89 12.37 -7.80 10.35
C LEU A 89 10.94 -7.30 10.55
N LEU A 90 10.22 -6.97 9.48
CA LEU A 90 8.88 -6.39 9.56
C LEU A 90 7.83 -7.31 8.98
N GLY A 91 8.10 -7.93 7.84
CA GLY A 91 7.16 -8.83 7.19
C GLY A 91 7.26 -8.77 5.68
N ALA A 92 6.12 -8.76 5.01
CA ALA A 92 6.02 -8.59 3.57
C ALA A 92 4.83 -7.69 3.23
N TYR A 93 4.74 -7.31 1.96
CA TYR A 93 3.56 -6.61 1.42
C TYR A 93 3.40 -6.95 -0.05
N VAL A 94 2.15 -6.89 -0.52
CA VAL A 94 1.83 -6.93 -1.96
C VAL A 94 1.72 -5.52 -2.52
N SER A 95 2.43 -5.25 -3.61
CA SER A 95 2.22 -4.06 -4.42
C SER A 95 1.31 -4.36 -5.61
N GLY A 96 0.48 -3.40 -5.97
CA GLY A 96 -0.27 -3.40 -7.22
C GLY A 96 -0.86 -2.03 -7.50
N THR A 97 -1.17 -1.76 -8.76
CA THR A 97 -1.79 -0.49 -9.18
C THR A 97 -3.11 -0.76 -9.89
N LYS A 98 -4.12 0.06 -9.57
CA LYS A 98 -5.41 0.09 -10.25
C LYS A 98 -5.92 1.53 -10.19
N ARG A 99 -6.50 2.01 -11.30
CA ARG A 99 -7.00 3.38 -11.43
C ARG A 99 -8.22 3.63 -10.56
N GLU A 100 -9.18 2.72 -10.65
CA GLU A 100 -10.40 2.75 -9.83
C GLU A 100 -10.34 1.65 -8.79
N VAL A 101 -10.37 2.04 -7.53
CA VAL A 101 -10.34 1.09 -6.40
C VAL A 101 -11.70 1.12 -5.72
N SER A 102 -12.45 0.02 -5.84
CA SER A 102 -13.72 -0.11 -5.12
C SER A 102 -13.49 -0.42 -3.64
N GLN A 103 -14.36 0.12 -2.79
CA GLN A 103 -14.37 -0.13 -1.36
C GLN A 103 -14.68 -1.61 -1.06
N LYS A 104 -15.59 -2.24 -1.83
CA LYS A 104 -15.84 -3.69 -1.73
C LYS A 104 -14.61 -4.51 -2.08
N GLU A 105 -13.95 -4.17 -3.18
CA GLU A 105 -12.74 -4.87 -3.63
C GLU A 105 -11.64 -4.75 -2.56
N SER A 106 -11.44 -3.54 -2.02
CA SER A 106 -10.51 -3.30 -0.92
C SER A 106 -10.82 -4.15 0.30
N ALA A 107 -12.10 -4.24 0.69
CA ALA A 107 -12.48 -5.06 1.84
C ALA A 107 -12.18 -6.55 1.63
N ILE A 108 -12.46 -7.07 0.43
CA ILE A 108 -12.16 -8.45 0.07
C ILE A 108 -10.66 -8.70 0.04
N ILE A 109 -9.88 -7.80 -0.58
CA ILE A 109 -8.41 -7.91 -0.63
C ILE A 109 -7.83 -7.93 0.79
N LEU A 110 -8.25 -7.00 1.66
CA LEU A 110 -7.73 -6.88 3.02
C LEU A 110 -8.13 -8.07 3.91
N LEU A 111 -9.27 -8.72 3.65
CA LEU A 111 -9.66 -9.94 4.34
C LEU A 111 -9.02 -11.21 3.74
N ALA A 112 -8.64 -11.18 2.47
CA ALA A 112 -8.11 -12.34 1.75
C ALA A 112 -6.73 -12.77 2.26
N GLY A 113 -5.94 -11.89 2.87
CA GLY A 113 -4.71 -12.27 3.57
C GLY A 113 -4.98 -12.99 4.90
N PRO A 114 -5.67 -12.35 5.87
CA PRO A 114 -5.85 -12.90 7.20
C PRO A 114 -6.79 -14.09 7.29
N LEU A 115 -7.93 -14.09 6.56
CA LEU A 115 -8.96 -15.12 6.73
C LEU A 115 -8.47 -16.55 6.38
N PRO A 116 -7.79 -16.79 5.25
CA PRO A 116 -7.27 -18.12 4.94
C PRO A 116 -6.29 -18.63 6.01
N GLY A 117 -5.46 -17.75 6.55
CA GLY A 117 -4.53 -18.09 7.63
C GLY A 117 -5.24 -18.45 8.93
N ILE A 118 -6.28 -17.72 9.31
CA ILE A 118 -7.13 -18.05 10.47
C ILE A 118 -7.82 -19.40 10.25
N ILE A 119 -8.44 -19.62 9.10
CA ILE A 119 -9.12 -20.88 8.77
C ILE A 119 -8.14 -22.06 8.83
N ALA A 120 -6.95 -21.92 8.23
CA ALA A 120 -5.91 -22.94 8.29
C ALA A 120 -5.48 -23.23 9.74
N GLY A 121 -5.28 -22.17 10.55
CA GLY A 121 -4.96 -22.31 11.96
C GLY A 121 -6.04 -23.06 12.75
N ILE A 122 -7.31 -22.72 12.55
CA ILE A 122 -8.45 -23.41 13.18
C ILE A 122 -8.45 -24.90 12.80
N ILE A 123 -8.31 -25.22 11.51
CA ILE A 123 -8.26 -26.61 11.03
C ILE A 123 -7.12 -27.37 11.71
N MET A 124 -5.92 -26.79 11.77
CA MET A 124 -4.77 -27.44 12.40
C MET A 124 -4.96 -27.62 13.92
N TYR A 125 -5.60 -26.67 14.60
CA TYR A 125 -5.95 -26.81 16.01
C TYR A 125 -6.93 -27.98 16.23
N LEU A 126 -8.00 -28.06 15.45
CA LEU A 126 -8.99 -29.14 15.55
C LEU A 126 -8.36 -30.51 15.25
N LEU A 127 -7.46 -30.59 14.27
CA LEU A 127 -6.72 -31.83 13.98
C LEU A 127 -5.83 -32.24 15.16
N TRP A 128 -5.14 -31.27 15.78
CA TRP A 128 -4.31 -31.52 16.95
C TRP A 128 -5.10 -32.00 18.17
N VAL A 129 -6.28 -31.42 18.44
CA VAL A 129 -7.16 -31.87 19.54
C VAL A 129 -7.52 -33.35 19.40
N ASN A 130 -7.74 -33.82 18.17
CA ASN A 130 -8.06 -35.22 17.90
C ASN A 130 -6.83 -36.13 17.86
N ASN A 131 -5.65 -35.61 17.51
CA ASN A 131 -4.40 -36.36 17.49
C ASN A 131 -3.21 -35.48 17.91
N PRO A 132 -2.90 -35.43 19.22
CA PRO A 132 -1.87 -34.54 19.75
C PRO A 132 -0.44 -34.82 19.27
N GLN A 133 -0.20 -35.98 18.66
CA GLN A 133 1.11 -36.38 18.12
C GLN A 133 1.38 -35.79 16.74
N LEU A 134 0.38 -35.18 16.09
CA LEU A 134 0.54 -34.54 14.78
C LEU A 134 1.56 -33.41 14.85
N ASN A 135 2.56 -33.51 13.97
CA ASN A 135 3.61 -32.52 13.80
C ASN A 135 3.98 -32.38 12.31
N ILE A 136 4.50 -31.21 11.94
CA ILE A 136 5.09 -30.95 10.63
C ILE A 136 6.52 -30.51 10.87
N ALA A 137 7.48 -31.22 10.28
CA ALA A 137 8.91 -30.91 10.40
C ALA A 137 9.38 -30.72 11.87
N GLY A 138 8.86 -31.54 12.80
CA GLY A 138 9.20 -31.47 14.22
C GLY A 138 8.46 -30.38 15.03
N VAL A 139 7.57 -29.60 14.40
CA VAL A 139 6.73 -28.60 15.08
C VAL A 139 5.31 -29.16 15.24
N SER A 140 4.79 -29.19 16.47
CA SER A 140 3.43 -29.66 16.75
C SER A 140 2.38 -28.84 16.01
N PHE A 141 1.30 -29.49 15.55
CA PHE A 141 0.16 -28.80 14.93
C PHE A 141 -0.44 -27.72 15.83
N TYR A 142 -0.41 -27.87 17.17
CA TYR A 142 -0.82 -26.81 18.10
C TYR A 142 0.03 -25.54 17.97
N THR A 143 1.33 -25.72 17.83
CA THR A 143 2.24 -24.58 17.66
C THR A 143 2.02 -23.92 16.31
N VAL A 144 1.89 -24.71 15.25
CA VAL A 144 1.62 -24.17 13.91
C VAL A 144 0.28 -23.42 13.90
N SER A 145 -0.78 -23.99 14.46
CA SER A 145 -2.10 -23.34 14.54
C SER A 145 -2.06 -22.03 15.32
N LEU A 146 -1.36 -22.02 16.46
CA LEU A 146 -1.19 -20.83 17.28
C LEU A 146 -0.52 -19.70 16.49
N PHE A 147 0.57 -19.99 15.76
CA PHE A 147 1.25 -18.96 14.95
C PHE A 147 0.39 -18.48 13.77
N PHE A 148 -0.33 -19.38 13.09
CA PHE A 148 -1.28 -18.98 12.05
C PHE A 148 -2.34 -18.03 12.61
N ILE A 149 -2.97 -18.39 13.73
CA ILE A 149 -4.01 -17.57 14.34
C ILE A 149 -3.42 -16.24 14.82
N ILE A 150 -2.36 -16.25 15.63
CA ILE A 150 -1.79 -15.02 16.19
C ILE A 150 -1.34 -14.03 15.11
N LEU A 151 -0.60 -14.48 14.09
CA LEU A 151 -0.07 -13.57 13.07
C LEU A 151 -1.20 -12.95 12.24
N ASN A 152 -2.21 -13.73 11.87
CA ASN A 152 -3.34 -13.21 11.09
C ASN A 152 -4.30 -12.35 11.95
N LEU A 153 -4.47 -12.68 13.23
CA LEU A 153 -5.23 -11.84 14.17
C LEU A 153 -4.52 -10.52 14.45
N PHE A 154 -3.20 -10.54 14.57
CA PHE A 154 -2.41 -9.32 14.71
C PHE A 154 -2.65 -8.39 13.51
N ASN A 155 -2.62 -8.92 12.29
CA ASN A 155 -2.94 -8.14 11.10
C ASN A 155 -4.40 -7.65 11.05
N LEU A 156 -5.34 -8.33 11.70
CA LEU A 156 -6.73 -7.86 11.83
C LEU A 156 -6.97 -6.83 12.94
N LEU A 157 -5.98 -6.47 13.74
CA LEU A 157 -6.16 -5.44 14.77
C LEU A 157 -6.58 -4.10 14.16
N PRO A 158 -7.41 -3.31 14.86
CA PRO A 158 -7.91 -2.02 14.39
C PRO A 158 -6.83 -0.93 14.54
N VAL A 159 -5.65 -1.14 13.94
CA VAL A 159 -4.48 -0.25 14.02
C VAL A 159 -3.89 -0.09 12.64
N TYR A 160 -3.85 1.14 12.11
CA TYR A 160 -3.15 1.43 10.87
C TYR A 160 -1.63 1.27 11.08
N PRO A 161 -0.86 0.62 10.19
CA PRO A 161 -1.18 0.18 8.82
C PRO A 161 -1.55 -1.30 8.69
N LEU A 162 -1.92 -1.99 9.77
CA LEU A 162 -2.32 -3.40 9.71
C LEU A 162 -3.62 -3.55 8.88
N ASP A 163 -3.87 -4.73 8.33
CA ASP A 163 -5.01 -4.97 7.42
C ASP A 163 -6.36 -4.62 8.04
N GLY A 164 -6.56 -4.93 9.33
CA GLY A 164 -7.77 -4.57 10.06
C GLY A 164 -7.93 -3.05 10.18
N GLY A 165 -6.84 -2.33 10.45
CA GLY A 165 -6.84 -0.86 10.45
C GLY A 165 -7.12 -0.28 9.08
N GLN A 166 -6.50 -0.83 8.02
CA GLN A 166 -6.79 -0.43 6.64
C GLN A 166 -8.23 -0.74 6.24
N LEU A 167 -8.77 -1.89 6.67
CA LEU A 167 -10.14 -2.34 6.37
C LEU A 167 -11.14 -1.38 6.99
N LEU A 168 -10.96 -1.07 8.27
CA LEU A 168 -11.83 -0.14 8.97
C LEU A 168 -11.74 1.26 8.36
N ASN A 169 -10.53 1.73 8.05
CA ASN A 169 -10.33 3.03 7.43
C ASN A 169 -11.01 3.14 6.07
N ARG A 170 -10.85 2.14 5.20
CA ARG A 170 -11.43 2.18 3.85
C ARG A 170 -12.94 1.99 3.83
N VAL A 171 -13.50 1.15 4.70
CA VAL A 171 -14.93 0.79 4.67
C VAL A 171 -15.81 1.76 5.48
N PHE A 172 -15.30 2.26 6.60
CA PHE A 172 -16.09 3.05 7.54
C PHE A 172 -15.70 4.53 7.58
N PHE A 173 -14.46 4.87 7.22
CA PHE A 173 -14.01 6.25 7.14
C PHE A 173 -13.91 6.69 5.68
N ASN A 174 -14.02 8.00 5.45
CA ASN A 174 -13.62 8.60 4.19
C ASN A 174 -12.16 9.04 4.36
N GLU A 175 -11.25 8.66 3.45
CA GLU A 175 -9.80 8.81 3.65
C GLU A 175 -9.39 10.27 3.92
N GLU A 176 -10.08 11.21 3.29
CA GLU A 176 -9.87 12.65 3.44
C GLU A 176 -10.44 13.25 4.74
N ASN A 177 -11.34 12.54 5.41
CA ASN A 177 -12.05 13.05 6.57
C ASN A 177 -11.14 13.10 7.81
N TRP A 178 -11.41 14.06 8.70
CA TRP A 178 -10.67 14.22 9.96
C TRP A 178 -10.72 12.98 10.85
N LEU A 179 -11.78 12.17 10.75
CA LEU A 179 -11.90 10.89 11.46
C LEU A 179 -10.83 9.87 11.03
N SER A 180 -10.56 9.75 9.72
CA SER A 180 -9.48 8.89 9.18
C SER A 180 -8.12 9.34 9.72
N LYS A 181 -7.84 10.66 9.67
CA LYS A 181 -6.60 11.24 10.20
C LYS A 181 -6.46 11.02 11.72
N GLY A 182 -7.54 11.18 12.48
CA GLY A 182 -7.57 10.90 13.92
C GLY A 182 -7.33 9.44 14.25
N PHE A 183 -7.90 8.51 13.48
CA PHE A 183 -7.69 7.08 13.62
C PHE A 183 -6.22 6.67 13.33
N ILE A 184 -5.63 7.23 12.27
CA ILE A 184 -4.21 7.02 11.94
C ILE A 184 -3.32 7.57 13.06
N PHE A 185 -3.61 8.76 13.59
CA PHE A 185 -2.85 9.35 14.71
C PHE A 185 -2.94 8.50 15.98
N LEU A 186 -4.12 8.00 16.33
CA LEU A 186 -4.29 7.08 17.45
C LEU A 186 -3.52 5.77 17.25
N SER A 187 -3.50 5.27 16.01
CA SER A 187 -2.71 4.08 15.64
C SER A 187 -1.20 4.29 15.82
N ILE A 188 -0.69 5.48 15.47
CA ILE A 188 0.71 5.88 15.72
C ILE A 188 1.02 5.82 17.23
N LEU A 189 0.16 6.42 18.06
CA LEU A 189 0.35 6.41 19.51
C LEU A 189 0.34 4.98 20.09
N ALA A 190 -0.58 4.14 19.62
CA ALA A 190 -0.68 2.74 20.04
C ALA A 190 0.60 1.95 19.67
N LEU A 191 1.12 2.12 18.45
CA LEU A 191 2.34 1.46 18.01
C LEU A 191 3.59 1.97 18.75
N CYS A 192 3.68 3.26 19.03
CA CYS A 192 4.75 3.83 19.86
C CYS A 192 4.73 3.24 21.28
N TRP A 193 3.55 3.15 21.89
CA TRP A 193 3.38 2.53 23.21
C TRP A 193 3.78 1.04 23.19
N LEU A 194 3.35 0.29 22.16
CA LEU A 194 3.70 -1.11 21.99
C LEU A 194 5.21 -1.31 21.79
N ALA A 195 5.86 -0.46 20.98
CA ALA A 195 7.30 -0.48 20.74
C ALA A 195 8.10 -0.25 22.03
N TRP A 196 7.65 0.72 22.85
CA TRP A 196 8.23 0.98 24.16
C TRP A 196 8.04 -0.21 25.10
N LYS A 197 6.80 -0.67 25.30
CA LYS A 197 6.48 -1.71 26.29
C LYS A 197 7.11 -3.06 25.96
N SER A 198 7.30 -3.37 24.68
CA SER A 198 7.94 -4.61 24.22
C SER A 198 9.46 -4.61 24.26
N ASN A 199 10.12 -3.46 24.55
CA ASN A 199 11.57 -3.27 24.42
C ASN A 199 12.12 -3.67 23.04
N PHE A 200 11.31 -3.52 21.98
CA PHE A 200 11.68 -3.89 20.62
C PHE A 200 11.75 -2.63 19.75
N PRO A 201 12.91 -1.93 19.72
CA PRO A 201 13.02 -0.61 19.10
C PRO A 201 12.81 -0.62 17.58
N VAL A 202 12.99 -1.77 16.93
CA VAL A 202 12.70 -1.93 15.49
C VAL A 202 11.24 -1.58 15.17
N LEU A 203 10.31 -1.78 16.11
CA LEU A 203 8.88 -1.49 15.88
C LEU A 203 8.59 0.01 15.68
N PHE A 204 9.47 0.93 16.12
CA PHE A 204 9.30 2.37 15.89
C PHE A 204 9.33 2.77 14.41
N ILE A 205 9.80 1.88 13.53
CA ILE A 205 9.81 2.12 12.09
C ILE A 205 8.40 2.31 11.51
N PHE A 206 7.38 1.58 12.00
CA PHE A 206 6.00 1.73 11.54
C PHE A 206 5.42 3.12 11.84
N PRO A 207 5.40 3.61 13.09
CA PRO A 207 4.92 4.96 13.37
C PRO A 207 5.78 6.03 12.69
N ALA A 208 7.10 5.82 12.53
CA ALA A 208 7.95 6.74 11.77
C ALA A 208 7.52 6.84 10.30
N PHE A 209 7.30 5.71 9.61
CA PHE A 209 6.81 5.71 8.23
C PHE A 209 5.41 6.33 8.10
N MET A 210 4.51 6.08 9.06
CA MET A 210 3.19 6.69 9.07
C MET A 210 3.25 8.22 9.24
N LEU A 211 4.12 8.71 10.12
CA LEU A 211 4.34 10.16 10.29
C LEU A 211 4.88 10.80 9.02
N LEU A 212 5.89 10.17 8.38
CA LEU A 212 6.43 10.65 7.12
C LEU A 212 5.36 10.67 6.02
N ARG A 213 4.49 9.66 5.98
CA ARG A 213 3.36 9.62 5.04
C ARG A 213 2.39 10.78 5.27
N LEU A 214 1.97 11.04 6.52
CA LEU A 214 1.05 12.14 6.84
C LEU A 214 1.63 13.51 6.43
N ILE A 215 2.94 13.70 6.62
CA ILE A 215 3.65 14.91 6.18
C ILE A 215 3.68 14.99 4.65
N GLY A 216 3.89 13.86 3.96
CA GLY A 216 3.92 13.76 2.50
C GLY A 216 2.55 14.06 1.86
N GLU A 217 1.47 13.52 2.42
CA GLU A 217 0.09 13.76 1.96
C GLU A 217 -0.24 15.26 1.96
N GLY A 218 0.14 16.01 3.00
CA GLY A 218 -0.09 17.46 3.04
C GLY A 218 0.56 18.22 1.88
N ARG A 219 1.70 17.76 1.36
CA ARG A 219 2.36 18.36 0.20
C ARG A 219 1.67 17.98 -1.11
N ILE A 220 1.30 16.70 -1.27
CA ILE A 220 0.59 16.23 -2.47
C ILE A 220 -0.75 16.98 -2.62
N ASN A 221 -1.53 17.07 -1.55
CA ASN A 221 -2.80 17.79 -1.55
C ASN A 221 -2.63 19.28 -1.92
N HIS A 222 -1.51 19.91 -1.55
CA HIS A 222 -1.23 21.28 -1.94
C HIS A 222 -1.00 21.41 -3.45
N ILE A 223 -0.30 20.45 -4.04
CA ILE A 223 -0.01 20.41 -5.48
C ILE A 223 -1.25 20.09 -6.28
N GLU A 224 -2.06 19.11 -5.85
CA GLU A 224 -3.36 18.80 -6.47
C GLU A 224 -4.24 20.05 -6.53
N LYS A 225 -4.31 20.80 -5.42
CA LYS A 225 -5.05 22.07 -5.39
C LYS A 225 -4.52 23.10 -6.41
N ARG A 226 -3.20 23.23 -6.58
CA ARG A 226 -2.63 24.13 -7.61
C ARG A 226 -2.98 23.66 -9.03
N ILE A 227 -2.98 22.35 -9.27
CA ILE A 227 -3.35 21.77 -10.57
C ILE A 227 -4.83 22.03 -10.87
N GLU A 228 -5.71 21.92 -9.86
CA GLU A 228 -7.12 22.29 -9.97
C GLU A 228 -7.31 23.78 -10.24
N GLU A 229 -6.53 24.65 -9.58
CA GLU A 229 -6.55 26.10 -9.82
C GLU A 229 -6.15 26.47 -11.27
N GLU A 230 -5.29 25.67 -11.91
CA GLU A 230 -4.94 25.79 -13.33
C GLU A 230 -5.94 25.13 -14.30
N ASN A 231 -7.04 24.54 -13.80
CA ASN A 231 -8.07 23.82 -14.56
C ASN A 231 -7.53 22.66 -15.43
N ILE A 232 -6.50 21.97 -14.97
CA ILE A 232 -5.91 20.83 -15.68
C ILE A 232 -6.73 19.57 -15.38
N ASN A 233 -7.11 18.82 -16.42
CA ASN A 233 -7.85 17.58 -16.24
C ASN A 233 -6.91 16.42 -15.85
N THR A 234 -6.94 16.07 -14.57
CA THR A 234 -6.16 14.97 -13.99
C THR A 234 -6.86 13.61 -14.02
N ASP A 235 -8.12 13.55 -14.44
CA ASP A 235 -8.93 12.32 -14.48
C ASP A 235 -8.73 11.57 -15.82
N CYS A 236 -7.47 11.34 -16.19
CA CYS A 236 -7.08 10.71 -17.44
C CYS A 236 -5.98 9.66 -17.24
N GLU A 237 -5.78 8.79 -18.24
CA GLU A 237 -4.54 8.00 -18.27
C GLU A 237 -3.39 8.88 -18.72
N TYR A 238 -2.17 8.57 -18.27
CA TYR A 238 -0.99 9.31 -18.73
C TYR A 238 -0.86 9.30 -20.26
N ALA A 239 -1.31 8.24 -20.94
CA ALA A 239 -1.33 8.17 -22.40
C ALA A 239 -2.25 9.22 -23.03
N ASP A 240 -3.36 9.57 -22.36
CA ASP A 240 -4.37 10.53 -22.83
C ASP A 240 -4.12 11.96 -22.35
N LEU A 241 -3.19 12.17 -21.41
CA LEU A 241 -2.83 13.50 -20.90
C LEU A 241 -2.28 14.41 -22.03
N PRO A 242 -2.85 15.60 -22.29
CA PRO A 242 -2.30 16.52 -23.28
C PRO A 242 -0.84 16.91 -22.96
N ASP A 243 -0.04 17.13 -24.00
CA ASP A 243 1.37 17.53 -23.83
C ASP A 243 1.50 18.86 -23.08
N GLU A 244 0.61 19.80 -23.35
CA GLU A 244 0.50 21.07 -22.62
C GLU A 244 0.32 20.86 -21.12
N ASP A 245 -0.65 20.02 -20.74
CA ASP A 245 -0.98 19.73 -19.34
C ASP A 245 0.19 19.05 -18.62
N TYR A 246 0.93 18.17 -19.33
CA TYR A 246 2.16 17.59 -18.79
C TYR A 246 3.18 18.67 -18.40
N TRP A 247 3.47 19.61 -19.32
CA TRP A 247 4.45 20.67 -19.07
C TRP A 247 4.03 21.64 -17.97
N ARG A 248 2.72 21.91 -17.84
CA ARG A 248 2.17 22.71 -16.75
C ARG A 248 2.30 22.01 -15.40
N ILE A 249 1.88 20.74 -15.29
CA ILE A 249 2.04 19.94 -14.06
C ILE A 249 3.52 19.83 -13.68
N ARG A 250 4.41 19.63 -14.67
CA ARG A 250 5.86 19.62 -14.45
C ARG A 250 6.37 20.90 -13.81
N ASN A 251 5.93 22.07 -14.26
CA ASN A 251 6.34 23.35 -13.68
C ASN A 251 5.88 23.48 -12.23
N ILE A 252 4.63 23.12 -11.94
CA ILE A 252 4.10 23.08 -10.56
C ILE A 252 4.97 22.15 -9.69
N LEU A 253 5.31 20.97 -10.20
CA LEU A 253 6.18 20.02 -9.51
C LEU A 253 7.58 20.59 -9.23
N ILE A 254 8.18 21.28 -10.20
CA ILE A 254 9.52 21.88 -10.04
C ILE A 254 9.52 22.96 -8.96
N GLU A 255 8.47 23.77 -8.89
CA GLU A 255 8.32 24.84 -7.90
C GLU A 255 8.11 24.29 -6.49
N GLU A 256 7.26 23.27 -6.34
CA GLU A 256 6.80 22.77 -5.05
C GLU A 256 7.68 21.67 -4.45
N TYR A 257 8.31 20.83 -5.27
CA TYR A 257 9.15 19.74 -4.79
C TYR A 257 10.61 20.14 -4.63
N PRO A 258 11.17 20.11 -3.39
CA PRO A 258 12.58 20.47 -3.16
C PRO A 258 13.58 19.64 -3.97
N SER A 259 13.22 18.40 -4.33
CA SER A 259 14.06 17.49 -5.11
C SER A 259 14.23 17.89 -6.58
N PHE A 260 13.44 18.84 -7.08
CA PHE A 260 13.45 19.31 -8.47
C PHE A 260 13.93 20.77 -8.62
N LYS A 261 14.42 21.41 -7.55
CA LYS A 261 14.91 22.81 -7.59
C LYS A 261 16.09 23.06 -8.54
N ASP A 262 16.82 22.00 -8.90
CA ASP A 262 17.91 22.02 -9.87
C ASP A 262 17.45 21.82 -11.31
N VAL A 263 16.14 21.65 -11.53
CA VAL A 263 15.53 21.56 -12.85
C VAL A 263 14.99 22.94 -13.22
N SER A 264 15.33 23.41 -14.42
CA SER A 264 14.81 24.68 -14.93
C SER A 264 13.31 24.56 -15.28
N PRO A 265 12.48 25.55 -14.86
CA PRO A 265 11.08 25.61 -15.28
C PRO A 265 10.98 25.95 -16.78
N SER A 266 9.92 25.49 -17.43
CA SER A 266 9.64 25.83 -18.82
C SER A 266 8.90 27.18 -18.91
N PRO A 267 9.15 28.02 -19.95
CA PRO A 267 10.10 27.83 -21.06
C PRO A 267 11.59 28.13 -20.69
N PRO A 268 12.59 27.50 -21.37
CA PRO A 268 12.48 26.63 -22.54
C PRO A 268 11.98 25.21 -22.21
N TYR A 269 11.26 24.59 -23.14
CA TYR A 269 10.67 23.25 -22.98
C TYR A 269 11.70 22.15 -23.27
N GLU A 270 12.67 22.02 -22.38
CA GLU A 270 13.75 21.02 -22.48
C GLU A 270 13.61 19.94 -21.41
N TYR A 271 13.86 18.70 -21.81
CA TYR A 271 13.87 17.57 -20.89
C TYR A 271 15.05 17.66 -19.92
N SER A 272 14.79 17.28 -18.67
CA SER A 272 15.77 17.24 -17.60
C SER A 272 16.40 15.85 -17.44
N HIS A 273 17.56 15.80 -16.80
CA HIS A 273 18.13 14.54 -16.29
C HIS A 273 17.22 13.82 -15.25
N LYS A 274 16.19 14.50 -14.72
CA LYS A 274 15.20 13.96 -13.79
C LYS A 274 13.83 13.70 -14.42
N GLU A 275 13.70 13.79 -15.75
CA GLU A 275 12.40 13.74 -16.42
C GLU A 275 11.62 12.45 -16.12
N ASP A 276 12.30 11.31 -16.06
CA ASP A 276 11.66 10.02 -15.69
C ASP A 276 10.99 10.08 -14.32
N LYS A 277 11.63 10.71 -13.34
CA LYS A 277 11.09 10.85 -11.98
C LYS A 277 9.93 11.83 -11.93
N ILE A 278 10.01 12.92 -12.69
CA ILE A 278 8.94 13.89 -12.83
C ILE A 278 7.73 13.20 -13.46
N MET A 279 7.91 12.48 -14.57
CA MET A 279 6.87 11.71 -15.23
C MET A 279 6.20 10.72 -14.28
N GLU A 280 6.96 9.93 -13.51
CA GLU A 280 6.37 9.01 -12.53
C GLU A 280 5.55 9.76 -11.46
N MET A 281 6.00 10.95 -11.05
CA MET A 281 5.24 11.78 -10.11
C MET A 281 3.97 12.36 -10.75
N VAL A 282 4.03 12.82 -12.00
CA VAL A 282 2.84 13.24 -12.77
C VAL A 282 1.84 12.08 -12.83
N LYS A 283 2.26 10.87 -13.18
CA LYS A 283 1.41 9.68 -13.17
C LYS A 283 0.77 9.38 -11.81
N THR A 284 1.44 9.73 -10.71
CA THR A 284 0.87 9.57 -9.36
C THR A 284 -0.15 10.64 -9.00
N LEU A 285 -0.06 11.82 -9.61
CA LEU A 285 -1.00 12.93 -9.45
C LEU A 285 -2.23 12.80 -10.36
N LEU A 286 -2.14 12.03 -11.44
CA LEU A 286 -3.32 11.64 -12.21
C LEU A 286 -4.21 10.78 -11.32
N HIS A 287 -5.46 11.22 -11.13
CA HIS A 287 -6.31 10.78 -10.05
C HIS A 287 -6.60 9.28 -10.10
N ARG A 288 -6.51 8.64 -8.93
CA ARG A 288 -7.08 7.32 -8.67
C ARG A 288 -8.33 7.49 -7.83
N HIS A 289 -9.49 7.14 -8.37
CA HIS A 289 -10.74 7.30 -7.64
C HIS A 289 -11.00 6.09 -6.74
N LEU A 290 -11.22 6.36 -5.46
CA LEU A 290 -11.79 5.37 -4.56
C LEU A 290 -13.32 5.41 -4.66
N ILE A 291 -13.90 4.32 -5.16
CA ILE A 291 -15.36 4.22 -5.33
C ILE A 291 -15.96 3.68 -4.03
N GLN A 292 -16.76 4.50 -3.34
CA GLN A 292 -17.48 4.12 -2.12
C GLN A 292 -18.77 3.36 -2.46
N ASP A 293 -18.63 2.09 -2.82
CA ASP A 293 -19.74 1.27 -3.33
C ASP A 293 -20.33 0.29 -2.33
N VAL A 294 -19.88 0.24 -1.07
CA VAL A 294 -20.41 -0.67 -0.04
C VAL A 294 -21.70 -0.11 0.57
N SER A 295 -22.79 -0.87 0.46
CA SER A 295 -24.06 -0.56 1.12
C SER A 295 -23.96 -0.69 2.64
N VAL A 296 -24.90 -0.08 3.39
CA VAL A 296 -24.94 -0.23 4.86
C VAL A 296 -24.97 -1.71 5.29
N ALA A 297 -25.76 -2.53 4.60
CA ALA A 297 -25.79 -3.98 4.83
C ALA A 297 -24.42 -4.64 4.56
N GLY A 298 -23.72 -4.23 3.50
CA GLY A 298 -22.37 -4.69 3.21
C GLY A 298 -21.37 -4.30 4.30
N LYS A 299 -21.44 -3.07 4.84
CA LYS A 299 -20.59 -2.62 5.95
C LYS A 299 -20.82 -3.46 7.20
N ILE A 300 -22.09 -3.74 7.52
CA ILE A 300 -22.46 -4.62 8.64
C ILE A 300 -21.89 -6.02 8.44
N LEU A 301 -22.03 -6.59 7.23
CA LEU A 301 -21.49 -7.92 6.91
C LEU A 301 -19.96 -7.96 7.08
N VAL A 302 -19.25 -6.98 6.53
CA VAL A 302 -17.79 -6.88 6.66
C VAL A 302 -17.38 -6.77 8.13
N PHE A 303 -18.09 -5.95 8.92
CA PHE A 303 -17.84 -5.83 10.36
C PHE A 303 -18.06 -7.15 11.10
N ILE A 304 -19.12 -7.89 10.79
CA ILE A 304 -19.41 -9.20 11.39
C ILE A 304 -18.30 -10.20 11.05
N ILE A 305 -17.88 -10.27 9.79
CA ILE A 305 -16.78 -11.17 9.37
C ILE A 305 -15.50 -10.83 10.13
N TRP A 306 -15.16 -9.54 10.20
CA TRP A 306 -13.99 -9.06 10.92
C TRP A 306 -14.06 -9.39 12.43
N ALA A 307 -15.20 -9.14 13.07
CA ALA A 307 -15.40 -9.41 14.49
C ALA A 307 -15.39 -10.91 14.81
N LEU A 308 -16.00 -11.75 13.96
CA LEU A 308 -15.97 -13.21 14.11
C LEU A 308 -14.56 -13.77 13.90
N ALA A 309 -13.81 -13.24 12.94
CA ALA A 309 -12.42 -13.60 12.73
C ALA A 309 -11.58 -13.27 13.97
N LEU A 310 -11.73 -12.06 14.53
CA LEU A 310 -11.09 -11.68 15.79
C LEU A 310 -11.49 -12.58 16.95
N ALA A 311 -12.78 -12.90 17.09
CA ALA A 311 -13.31 -13.74 18.15
C ALA A 311 -12.99 -15.25 17.97
N SER A 312 -12.42 -15.66 16.83
CA SER A 312 -12.24 -17.07 16.48
C SER A 312 -11.52 -17.94 17.52
N PRO A 313 -10.48 -17.48 18.26
CA PRO A 313 -9.85 -18.31 19.29
C PRO A 313 -10.81 -18.65 20.43
N TRP A 314 -11.69 -17.73 20.81
CA TRP A 314 -12.67 -17.95 21.87
C TRP A 314 -13.84 -18.81 21.39
N LEU A 315 -14.22 -18.70 20.11
CA LEU A 315 -15.30 -19.52 19.54
C LEU A 315 -14.96 -21.01 19.45
N ILE A 316 -13.68 -21.37 19.46
CA ILE A 316 -13.21 -22.76 19.39
C ILE A 316 -12.60 -23.24 20.71
N ASP A 317 -12.77 -22.48 21.80
CA ASP A 317 -12.16 -22.74 23.10
C ASP A 317 -10.65 -23.02 23.02
N MET A 318 -9.94 -22.24 22.20
CA MET A 318 -8.49 -22.39 22.04
C MET A 318 -7.79 -22.00 23.35
N ASP A 319 -6.87 -22.85 23.82
CA ASP A 319 -6.05 -22.47 24.96
C ASP A 319 -5.06 -21.36 24.57
N MET A 320 -5.44 -20.13 24.91
CA MET A 320 -4.65 -18.92 24.77
C MET A 320 -3.74 -18.66 25.98
N SER A 321 -3.46 -19.66 26.83
CA SER A 321 -2.54 -19.57 27.97
C SER A 321 -1.14 -19.10 27.58
N PHE A 322 -0.75 -19.24 26.31
CA PHE A 322 0.44 -18.61 25.74
C PHE A 322 0.53 -17.11 26.08
N PHE A 323 -0.56 -16.35 25.89
CA PHE A 323 -0.60 -14.91 26.21
C PHE A 323 -0.51 -14.65 27.72
N ARG A 324 -1.07 -15.53 28.55
CA ARG A 324 -0.98 -15.42 30.03
C ARG A 324 0.40 -15.75 30.57
N ARG A 325 1.18 -16.57 29.85
CA ARG A 325 2.52 -16.99 30.27
C ARG A 325 3.59 -15.95 29.93
N TYR A 326 3.31 -15.04 28.99
CA TYR A 326 4.19 -13.96 28.54
C TYR A 326 3.61 -12.55 28.74
N SER A 327 2.47 -12.40 29.41
CA SER A 327 1.96 -11.09 29.85
C SER A 327 2.91 -10.50 30.89
N LEU A 328 3.72 -9.52 30.46
CA LEU A 328 4.63 -8.70 31.26
C LEU A 328 3.93 -7.64 32.12
#